data_AF-A0A6M3LRA1-F1
#
_entry.id   AF-A0A6M3LRA1-F1
#
_cell.length_a   1.000
_cell.length_b   1.000
_cell.length_c   1.000
_cell.angle_alpha   90.00
_cell.angle_beta   90.00
_cell.angle_gamma   90.00
#
_symmetry.space_group_name_H-M   'P 1'
#
loop_
_entity.id
_entity.type
_entity.pdbx_description
1 polymer ?
#
loop_
_entity_poly.entity_id
_entity_poly.type
_entity_poly.pdbx_seq_one_letter_code
_entity_poly.pdbx_strand_id
1 'polypeptide(L)' 'MILKVWDNGGKTMDRYTVRIRNEYYGMNEYPYSPQGFCQYVGSYGGVKEGRHLGRLLTRIEFKTLPADVRKAIVERT' A
#
# COMPACT_ATOMS: atom_id res chain seq x y z
N MET A 1 6.75 -9.51 11.31
CA MET A 1 6.49 -8.58 10.20
C MET A 1 5.58 -9.27 9.20
N ILE A 2 4.37 -8.74 8.99
CA ILE A 2 3.49 -9.17 7.89
C ILE A 2 3.41 -7.97 6.95
N LEU A 3 3.83 -8.18 5.70
CA LEU A 3 3.70 -7.21 4.63
C LEU A 3 2.70 -7.74 3.62
N LYS A 4 1.61 -7.01 3.40
CA LYS A 4 0.67 -7.26 2.31
C LYS A 4 0.50 -5.99 1.51
N VAL A 5 0.47 -6.10 0.19
CA VAL A 5 0.21 -4.97 -0.71
C VAL A 5 -0.91 -5.37 -1.64
N TRP A 6 -1.98 -4.59 -1.66
CA TRP A 6 -3.03 -4.69 -2.65
C TRP A 6 -2.86 -3.57 -3.67
N ASP A 7 -3.05 -3.89 -4.94
CA ASP A 7 -3.03 -2.95 -6.05
C ASP A 7 -4.39 -2.97 -6.74
N ASN A 8 -5.06 -1.83 -6.73
CA ASN A 8 -6.36 -1.68 -7.39
C ASN A 8 -6.25 -1.29 -8.89
N GLY A 9 -5.04 -1.11 -9.40
CA GLY A 9 -4.75 -0.77 -10.80
C GLY A 9 -4.94 0.71 -11.14
N GLY A 10 -4.95 1.59 -10.13
CA GLY A 10 -5.13 3.04 -10.33
C GLY A 10 -6.59 3.45 -10.48
N LYS A 11 -7.54 2.64 -9.98
CA LYS A 11 -8.98 2.96 -9.99
C LYS A 11 -9.31 4.18 -9.11
N THR A 12 -8.50 4.40 -8.08
CA THR A 12 -8.60 5.51 -7.15
C THR A 12 -7.20 6.08 -6.91
N MET A 13 -7.13 7.26 -6.29
CA MET A 13 -5.86 7.92 -5.99
C MET A 13 -4.97 7.05 -5.09
N ASP A 14 -5.56 6.35 -4.12
CA ASP A 14 -4.91 5.39 -3.23
C ASP A 14 -4.73 4.01 -3.89
N ARG A 15 -4.08 3.98 -5.06
CA ARG A 15 -3.85 2.76 -5.86
C ARG A 15 -3.40 1.56 -5.02
N TYR A 16 -2.48 1.80 -4.09
CA TYR A 16 -1.91 0.77 -3.24
C TYR A 16 -2.49 0.86 -1.82
N THR A 17 -3.05 -0.26 -1.34
CA THR A 17 -3.25 -0.46 0.10
C THR A 17 -2.11 -1.32 0.62
N VAL A 18 -1.43 -0.90 1.68
CA VAL A 18 -0.30 -1.62 2.26
C VAL A 18 -0.61 -1.90 3.72
N ARG A 19 -0.50 -3.16 4.13
CA ARG A 19 -0.48 -3.55 5.54
C ARG A 19 0.97 -3.79 5.98
N ILE A 20 1.40 -3.08 7.01
CA ILE A 20 2.68 -3.27 7.67
C ILE A 20 2.39 -3.58 9.14
N ARG A 21 2.72 -4.81 9.56
CA ARG A 21 2.36 -5.32 10.91
C ARG A 21 0.83 -5.24 11.11
N ASN A 22 0.35 -4.29 11.91
CA ASN A 22 -1.06 -4.08 12.22
C ASN A 22 -1.61 -2.76 11.65
N GLU A 23 -0.83 -2.01 10.89
CA GLU A 23 -1.24 -0.72 10.36
C GLU A 23 -1.46 -0.80 8.85
N TYR A 24 -2.42 -0.03 8.35
CA TYR A 24 -2.74 0.07 6.95
C TYR A 24 -2.47 1.48 6.44
N TYR A 25 -1.92 1.56 5.24
CA TYR A 25 -1.66 2.79 4.54
C TYR A 25 -2.26 2.72 3.14
N GLY A 26 -2.95 3.78 2.74
CA GLY A 26 -3.28 4.03 1.34
C GLY A 26 -2.19 4.90 0.72
N MET A 27 -1.73 4.57 -0.49
CA MET A 27 -0.75 5.38 -1.20
C MET A 27 -0.90 5.31 -2.71
N ASN A 28 -0.47 6.38 -3.39
CA ASN A 28 -0.37 6.41 -4.85
C ASN A 28 1.04 6.01 -5.31
N GLU A 29 1.33 6.17 -6.61
CA GLU A 29 2.65 5.84 -7.19
C GLU A 29 3.77 6.81 -6.80
N TYR A 30 3.42 7.97 -6.23
CA TYR A 30 4.34 9.08 -5.94
C TYR A 30 4.21 9.52 -4.47
N PRO A 31 4.46 8.63 -3.48
CA PRO A 31 4.12 8.89 -2.08
C PRO A 31 4.89 10.06 -1.43
N TYR A 32 6.03 10.48 -2.00
CA TYR A 32 6.83 11.62 -1.52
C TYR A 32 6.62 12.91 -2.32
N SER A 33 5.83 12.87 -3.39
CA SER A 33 5.50 14.08 -4.14
C SER A 33 4.66 15.02 -3.25
N PRO A 34 4.80 16.35 -3.37
CA PRO A 34 3.87 17.29 -2.73
C PRO A 34 2.42 17.08 -3.17
N GLN A 35 2.18 16.53 -4.36
CA GLN A 35 0.87 16.10 -4.86
C GLN A 35 0.62 14.59 -4.65
N GLY A 36 1.51 13.94 -3.91
CA GLY A 36 1.48 12.52 -3.58
C GLY A 36 0.42 12.17 -2.55
N PHE A 37 0.20 10.87 -2.38
CA PHE A 37 -0.69 10.34 -1.36
C PHE A 37 0.01 9.19 -0.63
N CYS A 38 0.10 9.28 0.69
CA CYS A 38 0.57 8.20 1.57
C CYS A 38 0.09 8.45 3.00
N GLN A 39 -1.04 7.85 3.38
CA GLN A 39 -1.71 8.15 4.65
C GLN A 39 -2.09 6.88 5.40
N TYR A 40 -2.05 6.94 6.73
CA TYR A 40 -2.60 5.91 7.59
C TYR A 40 -4.13 5.87 7.43
N VAL A 41 -4.68 4.67 7.23
CA VAL A 41 -6.13 4.48 6.99
C VAL A 41 -6.80 3.58 8.02
N GLY A 42 -6.03 2.96 8.92
CA GLY A 42 -6.58 2.16 10.00
C GLY A 42 -5.64 1.08 10.52
N SER A 43 -6.10 0.40 11.56
CA SER A 43 -5.40 -0.71 12.21
C SER A 43 -6.07 -2.06 11.92
N TYR A 44 -5.38 -3.15 12.21
CA TYR A 44 -5.89 -4.51 12.11
C TYR A 44 -7.18 -4.68 12.91
N GLY A 45 -8.19 -5.26 12.26
CA GLY A 45 -9.57 -5.33 12.77
C GLY A 45 -10.46 -4.15 12.35
N GLY A 46 -9.90 -2.98 12.05
CA GLY A 46 -10.62 -1.81 11.55
C GLY A 46 -10.73 -1.74 10.02
N VAL A 47 -9.78 -2.37 9.30
CA VAL A 47 -9.80 -2.46 7.83
C VAL A 47 -10.27 -3.86 7.42
N LYS A 48 -11.34 -3.91 6.60
CA LYS A 48 -11.85 -5.16 6.03
C LYS A 48 -10.98 -5.56 4.84
N GLU A 49 -10.08 -6.53 5.01
CA GLU A 49 -9.33 -7.06 3.86
C GLU A 49 -10.30 -7.76 2.86
N GLY A 50 -10.16 -7.50 1.56
CA GLY A 50 -11.00 -8.14 0.55
C GLY A 50 -10.80 -7.62 -0.87
N ARG A 51 -11.61 -8.11 -1.82
CA ARG A 51 -11.51 -7.80 -3.26
C ARG A 51 -11.60 -6.30 -3.58
N HIS A 52 -12.23 -5.51 -2.73
CA HIS A 52 -12.38 -4.07 -2.93
C HIS A 52 -11.05 -3.30 -2.79
N LEU A 53 -10.06 -3.84 -2.08
CA LEU A 53 -8.72 -3.26 -1.99
C LEU A 53 -7.89 -3.49 -3.26
N GLY A 54 -8.39 -4.30 -4.20
CA GLY A 54 -7.67 -4.71 -5.40
C GLY A 54 -7.03 -6.08 -5.26
N ARG A 55 -6.05 -6.35 -6.12
CA ARG A 55 -5.36 -7.64 -6.19
C ARG A 55 -4.21 -7.65 -5.19
N LEU A 56 -4.15 -8.69 -4.35
CA LEU A 56 -3.01 -8.91 -3.48
C LEU A 56 -1.77 -9.28 -4.33
N LEU A 57 -0.69 -8.52 -4.18
CA LEU A 57 0.56 -8.72 -4.89
C LEU A 57 1.36 -9.86 -4.27
N THR A 58 2.05 -10.61 -5.12
CA THR A 58 3.07 -11.57 -4.69
C THR A 58 4.37 -10.87 -4.29
N ARG A 59 5.26 -11.60 -3.61
CA ARG A 59 6.59 -11.09 -3.23
C ARG A 59 7.45 -10.68 -4.44
N ILE A 60 7.27 -11.32 -5.60
CA ILE A 60 8.01 -10.98 -6.82
C ILE A 60 7.50 -9.65 -7.37
N GLU A 61 6.18 -9.48 -7.45
CA GLU A 61 5.54 -8.25 -7.93
C GLU A 61 5.77 -7.06 -6.99
N PHE A 62 5.94 -7.31 -5.70
CA PHE A 62 6.39 -6.27 -4.77
C PHE A 62 7.71 -5.63 -5.22
N LYS A 63 8.65 -6.43 -5.76
CA LYS A 63 9.94 -5.91 -6.24
C LYS A 63 9.79 -5.05 -7.50
N THR A 64 8.69 -5.19 -8.24
CA THR A 64 8.42 -4.43 -9.47
C THR A 64 7.63 -3.15 -9.21
N LEU A 65 7.16 -2.89 -7.98
CA LEU A 65 6.53 -1.63 -7.59
C LEU A 65 7.45 -0.42 -7.85
N PRO A 66 6.92 0.80 -8.04
CA PRO A 66 7.75 2.00 -8.14
C PRO A 66 8.75 2.13 -6.98
N ALA A 67 9.94 2.66 -7.24
CA ALA A 67 11.01 2.73 -6.24
C ALA A 67 10.58 3.50 -4.98
N ASP A 68 9.86 4.61 -5.15
CA ASP A 68 9.36 5.43 -4.05
C ASP A 68 8.27 4.72 -3.23
N VAL A 69 7.40 3.95 -3.89
CA VAL A 69 6.41 3.10 -3.18
C VAL A 69 7.13 2.07 -2.32
N ARG A 70 8.13 1.38 -2.86
CA ARG A 70 8.93 0.41 -2.07
C ARG A 70 9.64 1.09 -0.91
N LYS A 71 10.22 2.27 -1.13
CA LYS A 71 10.90 3.05 -0.10
C LYS A 71 9.94 3.44 1.03
N ALA A 72 8.76 3.96 0.71
CA ALA A 72 7.73 4.34 1.69
C ALA A 72 7.28 3.17 2.58
N ILE A 73 7.21 1.97 2.00
CA ILE A 73 6.87 0.75 2.73
C ILE A 73 8.03 0.34 3.65
N VAL A 74 9.26 0.31 3.13
CA VAL A 74 10.45 -0.11 3.88
C VAL A 74 10.72 0.80 5.09
N GLU A 75 10.58 2.11 4.94
CA GLU A 75 10.76 3.09 6.03
C GLU A 75 9.77 2.91 7.20
N ARG A 76 8.66 2.20 6.98
CA ARG A 76 7.61 1.93 7.97
C ARG A 76 7.67 0.53 8.57
N THR A 77 8.66 -0.29 8.18
CA THR A 77 8.74 -1.71 8.54
C THR A 77 9.43 -1.94 9.87
#